data_AF-A0A7K2Q7Z8-F1
#
_entry.id   AF-A0A7K2Q7Z8-F1
#
_cell.length_a   1.000
_cell.length_b   1.000
_cell.length_c   1.000
_cell.angle_alpha   90.00
_cell.angle_beta   90.00
_cell.angle_gamma   90.00
#
_symmetry.space_group_name_H-M   'P 1'
#
loop_
_entity.id
_entity.type
_entity.pdbx_description
1 polymer ?
#
loop_
_entity_poly.entity_id
_entity_poly.type
_entity_poly.pdbx_seq_one_letter_code
_entity_poly.pdbx_strand_id
1 'polypeptide(L)'
;GGWGADGAAAPPYALNAAAEQALDPGKVVRVAPTAWRTSSRTGFSTWPARGDRTDDAELLRRALAVWARPGRTVVASATPGTPPGPPMGPPQLLFAGTVDQAVVVLMYDGLRVVRYAEPRSGTSVAALDFARTDAASADSATALVLSRVDGNVRYLTAPWVTGVGLRDLLKPGEATAALKPGRDGVTPPVASPAPAGNCTAWNALALTGGGATRLVTDLGEVTAARLTSGAPGAERDVTEGAELGDWSRIACLLPSVRSHGVRSVNAWTYAKQPLPEGDGTATWLCTRAETWAGTEDRVQAQFLAPGAPLAAQAAKAEGSPACGAREPRVLAGVLWKSKAGQWYVLAAGSAQFASLSVSGGGVNGSANGNRLAVKAPEGAQVELAGKLTDGTKAGVLR
;
A
#
# COMPACT_ATOMS: atom_id res chain seq x y z
N GLY A 1 2.68 -30.96 33.01
CA GLY A 1 1.98 -32.20 32.61
C GLY A 1 2.11 -32.34 31.11
N GLY A 2 2.40 -33.55 30.63
CA GLY A 2 3.15 -33.85 29.40
C GLY A 2 2.60 -33.29 28.08
N TRP A 3 3.52 -32.79 27.25
CA TRP A 3 3.35 -32.45 25.84
C TRP A 3 4.16 -33.45 24.99
N GLY A 4 3.88 -34.73 25.17
CA GLY A 4 4.36 -35.81 24.30
C GLY A 4 3.35 -36.09 23.18
N ALA A 5 3.77 -36.90 22.20
CA ALA A 5 3.03 -37.25 20.98
C ALA A 5 1.59 -37.81 21.18
N ASP A 6 1.18 -38.10 22.41
CA ASP A 6 -0.07 -38.78 22.76
C ASP A 6 -1.18 -37.86 23.30
N GLY A 7 -1.13 -36.56 23.02
CA GLY A 7 -2.24 -35.65 23.34
C GLY A 7 -3.46 -35.95 22.47
N ALA A 8 -4.61 -36.28 23.08
CA ALA A 8 -5.85 -36.81 22.47
C ALA A 8 -6.54 -35.93 21.39
N ALA A 9 -5.89 -34.88 20.90
CA ALA A 9 -6.38 -34.01 19.83
C ALA A 9 -5.25 -33.45 18.92
N ALA A 10 -4.11 -34.13 18.79
CA ALA A 10 -3.12 -33.79 17.78
C ALA A 10 -3.59 -34.28 16.40
N PRO A 11 -3.85 -33.39 15.42
CA PRO A 11 -4.23 -33.86 14.09
C PRO A 11 -3.04 -34.58 13.43
N PRO A 12 -3.27 -35.53 12.50
CA PRO A 12 -2.21 -36.37 11.90
C PRO A 12 -1.04 -35.61 11.24
N TYR A 13 -1.20 -34.33 10.90
CA TYR A 13 -0.12 -33.50 10.34
C TYR A 13 0.97 -33.14 11.37
N ALA A 14 0.68 -33.25 12.67
CA ALA A 14 1.60 -32.93 13.75
C ALA A 14 2.72 -33.97 13.95
N LEU A 15 2.56 -35.16 13.36
CA LEU A 15 3.53 -36.26 13.38
C LEU A 15 4.44 -36.26 12.14
N ASN A 16 4.32 -35.24 11.27
CA ASN A 16 5.21 -35.06 10.14
C ASN A 16 6.49 -34.35 10.62
N ALA A 17 7.65 -35.00 10.46
CA ALA A 17 8.95 -34.46 10.87
C ALA A 17 9.24 -33.05 10.31
N ALA A 18 8.75 -32.71 9.11
CA ALA A 18 8.90 -31.37 8.55
C ALA A 18 8.07 -30.33 9.32
N ALA A 19 6.86 -30.70 9.75
CA ALA A 19 6.02 -29.85 10.58
C ALA A 19 6.61 -29.68 11.98
N GLU A 20 7.18 -30.73 12.58
CA GLU A 20 7.87 -30.62 13.87
C GLU A 20 9.08 -29.70 13.78
N GLN A 21 9.91 -29.83 12.74
CA GLN A 21 11.06 -28.95 12.50
C GLN A 21 10.63 -27.49 12.29
N ALA A 22 9.49 -27.26 11.61
CA ALA A 22 8.95 -25.92 11.41
C ALA A 22 8.54 -25.23 12.72
N LEU A 23 8.26 -26.01 13.78
CA LEU A 23 7.85 -25.52 15.09
C LEU A 23 8.98 -25.55 16.14
N ASP A 24 10.18 -25.98 15.75
CA ASP A 24 11.36 -25.97 16.62
C ASP A 24 12.01 -24.57 16.63
N PRO A 25 12.01 -23.85 17.78
CA PRO A 25 12.67 -22.55 17.89
C PRO A 25 14.18 -22.60 17.61
N GLY A 26 14.82 -23.77 17.78
CA GLY A 26 16.23 -24.00 17.45
C GLY A 26 16.51 -24.12 15.95
N LYS A 27 15.47 -24.34 15.12
CA LYS A 27 15.57 -24.44 13.66
C LYS A 27 15.21 -23.14 12.94
N VAL A 28 14.74 -22.13 13.66
CA VAL A 28 14.46 -20.81 13.10
C VAL A 28 15.69 -20.26 12.38
N VAL A 29 15.50 -19.92 11.09
CA VAL A 29 16.58 -19.50 10.21
C VAL A 29 17.02 -18.09 10.56
N ARG A 30 18.32 -17.88 10.73
CA ARG A 30 18.93 -16.56 10.95
C ARG A 30 19.85 -16.24 9.77
N VAL A 31 19.49 -15.20 9.03
CA VAL A 31 20.29 -14.73 7.89
C VAL A 31 21.47 -13.89 8.38
N ALA A 32 22.64 -14.07 7.78
CA ALA A 32 23.84 -13.32 8.12
C ALA A 32 23.62 -11.79 7.97
N PRO A 33 24.12 -10.94 8.89
CA PRO A 33 23.91 -9.49 8.89
C PRO A 33 24.23 -8.76 7.58
N THR A 34 25.15 -9.29 6.78
CA THR A 34 25.65 -8.70 5.54
C THR A 34 25.17 -9.41 4.28
N ALA A 35 24.30 -10.42 4.37
CA ALA A 35 23.87 -11.24 3.23
C ALA A 35 23.25 -10.40 2.09
N TRP A 36 22.52 -9.34 2.42
CA TRP A 36 21.91 -8.43 1.45
C TRP A 36 22.93 -7.66 0.60
N ARG A 37 24.19 -7.52 1.04
CA ARG A 37 25.22 -6.75 0.32
C ARG A 37 25.71 -7.44 -0.95
N THR A 38 25.69 -8.77 -0.96
CA THR A 38 26.22 -9.60 -2.05
C THR A 38 25.12 -10.41 -2.76
N SER A 39 23.89 -10.38 -2.24
CA SER A 39 22.76 -11.06 -2.87
C SER A 39 22.38 -10.40 -4.19
N SER A 40 22.20 -11.20 -5.23
CA SER A 40 21.58 -10.76 -6.49
C SER A 40 20.07 -10.54 -6.35
N ARG A 41 19.45 -11.10 -5.32
CA ARG A 41 18.03 -10.93 -4.99
C ARG A 41 17.91 -10.33 -3.59
N THR A 42 17.63 -9.04 -3.54
CA THR A 42 17.42 -8.31 -2.29
C THR A 42 15.93 -8.27 -1.97
N GLY A 43 15.56 -8.58 -0.73
CA GLY A 43 14.18 -8.74 -0.25
C GLY A 43 14.14 -9.32 1.16
N PHE A 44 12.97 -9.75 1.66
CA PHE A 44 12.84 -10.31 3.03
C PHE A 44 13.74 -11.53 3.28
N SER A 45 14.01 -12.34 2.25
CA SER A 45 14.94 -13.49 2.33
C SER A 45 16.39 -13.11 2.70
N THR A 46 16.74 -11.83 2.63
CA THR A 46 18.09 -11.32 2.94
C THR A 46 18.13 -10.45 4.20
N TRP A 47 16.99 -10.30 4.89
CA TRP A 47 16.91 -9.53 6.12
C TRP A 47 17.51 -10.33 7.29
N PRO A 48 18.50 -9.79 8.02
CA PRO A 48 18.98 -10.44 9.23
C PRO A 48 17.97 -10.31 10.37
N ALA A 49 18.05 -11.23 11.33
CA ALA A 49 17.33 -11.11 12.59
C ALA A 49 17.84 -9.89 13.38
N ARG A 50 16.92 -9.07 13.90
CA ARG A 50 17.22 -7.86 14.69
C ARG A 50 16.34 -7.77 15.94
N GLY A 51 16.72 -6.97 16.93
CA GLY A 51 15.99 -6.80 18.19
C GLY A 51 16.63 -7.52 19.39
N ASP A 52 16.15 -7.19 20.59
CA ASP A 52 16.73 -7.60 21.86
C ASP A 52 16.32 -9.01 22.33
N ARG A 53 15.45 -9.71 21.58
CA ARG A 53 14.88 -11.02 21.95
C ARG A 53 15.10 -12.10 20.90
N THR A 54 16.06 -11.92 20.00
CA THR A 54 16.34 -12.87 18.90
C THR A 54 16.76 -14.26 19.36
N ASP A 55 17.25 -14.39 20.60
CA ASP A 55 17.71 -15.64 21.20
C ASP A 55 16.78 -16.15 22.31
N ASP A 56 15.62 -15.51 22.50
CA ASP A 56 14.60 -15.92 23.46
C ASP A 56 13.84 -17.15 22.94
N ALA A 57 14.37 -18.34 23.19
CA ALA A 57 13.83 -19.60 22.69
C ALA A 57 12.40 -19.87 23.21
N GLU A 58 12.02 -19.36 24.38
CA GLU A 58 10.67 -19.52 24.91
C GLU A 58 9.67 -18.65 24.17
N LEU A 59 10.02 -17.39 23.90
CA LEU A 59 9.23 -16.50 23.05
C LEU A 59 9.04 -17.08 21.65
N LEU A 60 10.13 -17.53 21.01
CA LEU A 60 10.05 -18.11 19.67
C LEU A 60 9.19 -19.36 19.65
N ARG A 61 9.28 -20.23 20.66
CA ARG A 61 8.41 -21.40 20.80
C ARG A 61 6.93 -21.01 20.89
N ARG A 62 6.59 -20.00 21.70
CA ARG A 62 5.21 -19.50 21.81
C ARG A 62 4.72 -18.93 20.48
N ALA A 63 5.52 -18.10 19.82
CA ALA A 63 5.16 -17.50 18.55
C ALA A 63 4.91 -18.55 17.46
N LEU A 64 5.77 -19.58 17.35
CA LEU A 64 5.60 -20.70 16.42
C LEU A 64 4.36 -21.53 16.74
N ALA A 65 4.10 -21.82 18.02
CA ALA A 65 2.92 -22.57 18.45
C ALA A 65 1.62 -21.82 18.11
N VAL A 66 1.58 -20.50 18.37
CA VAL A 66 0.43 -19.65 18.04
C VAL A 66 0.23 -19.53 16.53
N TRP A 67 1.31 -19.40 15.74
CA TRP A 67 1.20 -19.44 14.29
C TRP A 67 0.63 -20.77 13.80
N ALA A 68 1.12 -21.89 14.32
CA ALA A 68 0.66 -23.21 13.88
C ALA A 68 -0.81 -23.48 14.21
N ARG A 69 -1.25 -23.04 15.40
CA ARG A 69 -2.60 -23.23 15.93
C ARG A 69 -2.99 -22.04 16.82
N PRO A 70 -3.53 -20.96 16.24
CA PRO A 70 -3.96 -19.83 17.04
C PRO A 70 -5.09 -20.27 17.97
N GLY A 71 -4.92 -20.03 19.27
CA GLY A 71 -5.96 -20.32 20.26
C GLY A 71 -7.18 -19.42 20.06
N ARG A 72 -8.34 -19.82 20.59
CA ARG A 72 -9.62 -19.08 20.43
C ARG A 72 -9.59 -17.62 20.86
N THR A 73 -8.67 -17.27 21.76
CA THR A 73 -8.52 -15.90 22.21
C THR A 73 -7.74 -15.07 21.20
N VAL A 74 -6.75 -15.65 20.49
CA VAL A 74 -5.81 -14.96 19.58
C VAL A 74 -6.55 -14.18 18.50
N VAL A 75 -6.20 -12.89 18.38
CA VAL A 75 -6.73 -12.04 17.30
C VAL A 75 -5.88 -12.28 16.06
N ALA A 76 -6.41 -13.04 15.10
CA ALA A 76 -5.74 -13.31 13.84
C ALA A 76 -6.27 -12.41 12.73
N SER A 77 -5.36 -11.87 11.91
CA SER A 77 -5.69 -11.11 10.70
C SER A 77 -4.85 -11.61 9.53
N ALA A 78 -5.37 -11.50 8.31
CA ALA A 78 -4.62 -11.89 7.12
C ALA A 78 -4.88 -10.90 5.98
N THR A 79 -3.80 -10.46 5.32
CA THR A 79 -3.89 -9.76 4.04
C THR A 79 -4.79 -10.55 3.08
N PRO A 80 -5.69 -9.93 2.31
CA PRO A 80 -6.55 -10.64 1.36
C PRO A 80 -5.80 -11.61 0.45
N GLY A 81 -6.37 -12.80 0.26
CA GLY A 81 -5.74 -13.89 -0.52
C GLY A 81 -4.55 -14.57 0.15
N THR A 82 -4.30 -14.34 1.45
CA THR A 82 -3.22 -15.00 2.21
C THR A 82 -3.74 -16.20 2.97
N PRO A 83 -3.19 -17.41 2.76
CA PRO A 83 -3.53 -18.56 3.59
C PRO A 83 -3.11 -18.29 5.05
N PRO A 84 -3.95 -18.53 6.07
CA PRO A 84 -3.61 -18.37 7.49
C PRO A 84 -3.00 -19.65 8.12
N GLY A 85 -2.53 -20.58 7.29
CA GLY A 85 -2.02 -21.88 7.75
C GLY A 85 -0.66 -21.82 8.46
N PRO A 86 -0.20 -22.96 9.02
CA PRO A 86 1.08 -23.06 9.71
C PRO A 86 2.27 -22.69 8.80
N PRO A 87 3.48 -22.50 9.36
CA PRO A 87 4.68 -22.37 8.56
C PRO A 87 4.89 -23.60 7.68
N MET A 88 5.34 -23.40 6.44
CA MET A 88 5.62 -24.50 5.49
C MET A 88 6.95 -25.21 5.75
N GLY A 89 7.75 -24.70 6.69
CA GLY A 89 9.07 -25.16 7.09
C GLY A 89 9.62 -24.22 8.17
N PRO A 90 10.86 -24.43 8.65
CA PRO A 90 11.47 -23.54 9.63
C PRO A 90 11.51 -22.10 9.10
N PRO A 91 10.80 -21.15 9.73
CA PRO A 91 10.73 -19.79 9.21
C PRO A 91 12.02 -19.03 9.52
N GLN A 92 12.29 -18.00 8.73
CA GLN A 92 13.35 -17.04 8.98
C GLN A 92 12.90 -16.00 10.01
N LEU A 93 13.75 -15.71 11.00
CA LEU A 93 13.54 -14.62 11.94
C LEU A 93 13.95 -13.29 11.32
N LEU A 94 13.01 -12.34 11.27
CA LEU A 94 13.27 -10.97 10.85
C LEU A 94 13.48 -10.05 12.05
N PHE A 95 12.69 -10.25 13.10
CA PHE A 95 12.75 -9.44 14.32
C PHE A 95 12.19 -10.19 15.51
N ALA A 96 12.80 -10.01 16.68
CA ALA A 96 12.19 -10.33 17.96
C ALA A 96 12.63 -9.29 18.99
N GLY A 97 11.67 -8.60 19.60
CA GLY A 97 12.01 -7.60 20.59
C GLY A 97 10.83 -6.89 21.21
N THR A 98 11.16 -6.04 22.18
CA THR A 98 10.16 -5.25 22.90
C THR A 98 9.81 -3.98 22.12
N VAL A 99 8.52 -3.79 21.83
CA VAL A 99 8.02 -2.63 21.09
C VAL A 99 6.81 -2.06 21.83
N ASP A 100 6.94 -0.83 22.33
CA ASP A 100 5.95 -0.19 23.20
C ASP A 100 5.61 -1.09 24.41
N GLN A 101 4.33 -1.48 24.57
CA GLN A 101 3.86 -2.36 25.65
C GLN A 101 3.74 -3.83 25.25
N ALA A 102 4.30 -4.22 24.09
CA ALA A 102 4.25 -5.58 23.56
C ALA A 102 5.64 -6.17 23.32
N VAL A 103 5.71 -7.49 23.26
CA VAL A 103 6.82 -8.26 22.69
C VAL A 103 6.38 -8.71 21.31
N VAL A 104 7.16 -8.35 20.28
CA VAL A 104 6.83 -8.59 18.87
C VAL A 104 7.84 -9.53 18.24
N VAL A 105 7.36 -10.49 17.46
CA VAL A 105 8.16 -11.39 16.63
C VAL A 105 7.69 -11.28 15.17
N LEU A 106 8.61 -11.03 14.24
CA LEU A 106 8.38 -11.08 12.81
C LEU A 106 9.13 -12.27 12.22
N MET A 107 8.40 -13.14 11.52
CA MET A 107 8.95 -14.31 10.84
C MET A 107 8.58 -14.32 9.36
N TYR A 108 9.42 -14.92 8.52
CA TYR A 108 9.20 -15.03 7.07
C TYR A 108 9.34 -16.50 6.63
N ASP A 109 8.34 -17.03 5.93
CA ASP A 109 8.33 -18.43 5.45
C ASP A 109 8.65 -18.59 3.96
N GLY A 110 9.03 -17.51 3.27
CA GLY A 110 9.24 -17.51 1.81
C GLY A 110 8.04 -17.00 1.00
N LEU A 111 6.85 -16.96 1.60
CA LEU A 111 5.62 -16.47 0.97
C LEU A 111 5.03 -15.29 1.76
N ARG A 112 5.08 -15.38 3.08
CA ARG A 112 4.41 -14.47 4.01
C ARG A 112 5.38 -13.97 5.06
N VAL A 113 5.14 -12.74 5.51
CA VAL A 113 5.64 -12.27 6.80
C VAL A 113 4.54 -12.45 7.83
N VAL A 114 4.84 -13.07 8.96
CA VAL A 114 3.91 -13.26 10.08
C VAL A 114 4.37 -12.44 11.26
N ARG A 115 3.49 -11.58 11.78
CA ARG A 115 3.70 -10.79 12.99
C ARG A 115 2.96 -11.41 14.15
N TYR A 116 3.70 -11.88 15.13
CA TYR A 116 3.18 -12.26 16.44
C TYR A 116 3.42 -11.11 17.42
N ALA A 117 2.43 -10.77 18.24
CA ALA A 117 2.60 -9.78 19.31
C ALA A 117 1.84 -10.20 20.56
N GLU A 118 2.54 -10.31 21.69
CA GLU A 118 1.94 -10.54 23.00
C GLU A 118 2.19 -9.34 23.92
N PRO A 119 1.29 -9.03 24.86
CA PRO A 119 1.55 -7.97 25.84
C PRO A 119 2.76 -8.32 26.70
N ARG A 120 3.52 -7.31 27.13
CA ARG A 120 4.62 -7.50 28.10
C ARG A 120 4.13 -8.00 29.47
N SER A 121 2.89 -7.64 29.82
CA SER A 121 2.28 -7.94 31.12
C SER A 121 0.76 -7.90 30.99
N GLY A 122 0.05 -8.64 31.85
CA GLY A 122 -1.41 -8.71 31.85
C GLY A 122 -1.97 -9.88 31.04
N THR A 123 -3.30 -9.91 30.91
CA THR A 123 -4.05 -11.01 30.27
C THR A 123 -4.58 -10.67 28.88
N SER A 124 -4.14 -9.55 28.29
CA SER A 124 -4.59 -9.17 26.95
C SER A 124 -4.12 -10.18 25.91
N VAL A 125 -4.88 -10.29 24.83
CA VAL A 125 -4.71 -11.34 23.86
C VAL A 125 -3.51 -11.07 22.95
N ALA A 126 -2.74 -12.11 22.64
CA ALA A 126 -1.80 -12.07 21.53
C ALA A 126 -2.50 -11.82 20.16
N ALA A 127 -1.82 -11.07 19.29
CA ALA A 127 -2.21 -10.85 17.90
C ALA A 127 -1.32 -11.67 16.96
N LEU A 128 -1.90 -12.10 15.85
CA LEU A 128 -1.22 -12.85 14.79
C LEU A 128 -1.63 -12.31 13.42
N ASP A 129 -0.74 -11.59 12.75
CA ASP A 129 -1.02 -10.96 11.46
C ASP A 129 -0.24 -11.66 10.34
N PHE A 130 -0.95 -12.11 9.29
CA PHE A 130 -0.36 -12.75 8.11
C PHE A 130 -0.31 -11.76 6.96
N ALA A 131 0.89 -11.38 6.57
CA ALA A 131 1.14 -10.46 5.47
C ALA A 131 1.62 -11.21 4.24
N ARG A 132 0.92 -11.04 3.11
CA ARG A 132 1.38 -11.57 1.83
C ARG A 132 2.62 -10.80 1.36
N THR A 133 3.66 -11.52 0.94
CA THR A 133 4.95 -10.92 0.55
C THR A 133 5.63 -11.67 -0.60
N ASP A 134 4.89 -12.51 -1.31
CA ASP A 134 5.42 -13.24 -2.46
C ASP A 134 5.94 -12.28 -3.53
N ALA A 135 7.06 -12.67 -4.14
CA ALA A 135 7.79 -11.84 -5.10
C ALA A 135 8.28 -10.48 -4.58
N ALA A 136 8.30 -10.24 -3.26
CA ALA A 136 8.88 -9.03 -2.69
C ALA A 136 10.35 -8.84 -3.14
N SER A 137 10.70 -7.60 -3.46
CA SER A 137 12.03 -7.18 -3.90
C SER A 137 12.56 -6.07 -3.00
N ALA A 138 13.74 -5.52 -3.30
CA ALA A 138 14.29 -4.37 -2.56
C ALA A 138 13.35 -3.15 -2.56
N ASP A 139 12.47 -3.06 -3.55
CA ASP A 139 11.54 -1.96 -3.75
C ASP A 139 10.27 -2.06 -2.90
N SER A 140 9.83 -3.29 -2.58
CA SER A 140 8.61 -3.55 -1.81
C SER A 140 8.87 -4.11 -0.41
N ALA A 141 10.07 -4.65 -0.15
CA ALA A 141 10.51 -5.08 1.17
C ALA A 141 11.28 -3.97 1.89
N THR A 142 10.68 -2.80 2.06
CA THR A 142 11.35 -1.59 2.57
C THR A 142 11.08 -1.33 4.05
N ALA A 143 9.88 -1.63 4.54
CA ALA A 143 9.51 -1.51 5.95
C ALA A 143 8.36 -2.45 6.35
N LEU A 144 8.40 -2.92 7.60
CA LEU A 144 7.34 -3.70 8.24
C LEU A 144 6.83 -2.98 9.48
N VAL A 145 5.53 -2.97 9.70
CA VAL A 145 4.90 -2.39 10.89
C VAL A 145 5.09 -3.33 12.08
N LEU A 146 5.63 -2.79 13.17
CA LEU A 146 5.83 -3.50 14.44
C LEU A 146 4.67 -3.29 15.40
N SER A 147 4.18 -2.05 15.51
CA SER A 147 3.11 -1.67 16.43
C SER A 147 2.25 -0.54 15.85
N ARG A 148 0.98 -0.53 16.24
CA ARG A 148 0.06 0.61 16.10
C ARG A 148 -0.60 0.84 17.44
N VAL A 149 -0.24 1.93 18.12
CA VAL A 149 -0.71 2.25 19.48
C VAL A 149 -0.87 3.76 19.60
N ASP A 150 -1.96 4.21 20.21
CA ASP A 150 -2.23 5.63 20.52
C ASP A 150 -2.08 6.57 19.30
N GLY A 151 -2.55 6.13 18.13
CA GLY A 151 -2.45 6.91 16.90
C GLY A 151 -1.04 7.03 16.32
N ASN A 152 -0.11 6.19 16.78
CA ASN A 152 1.26 6.11 16.27
C ASN A 152 1.56 4.73 15.67
N VAL A 153 2.55 4.69 14.77
CA VAL A 153 3.09 3.49 14.15
C VAL A 153 4.60 3.44 14.41
N ARG A 154 5.13 2.24 14.64
CA ARG A 154 6.58 1.97 14.57
C ARG A 154 6.87 0.98 13.46
N TYR A 155 7.97 1.21 12.76
CA TYR A 155 8.38 0.36 11.64
C TYR A 155 9.75 -0.25 11.91
N LEU A 156 9.94 -1.46 11.41
CA LEU A 156 11.25 -2.05 11.15
C LEU A 156 11.64 -1.74 9.71
N THR A 157 12.71 -0.98 9.51
CA THR A 157 13.21 -0.68 8.16
C THR A 157 14.09 -1.81 7.62
N ALA A 158 14.19 -1.89 6.29
CA ALA A 158 15.10 -2.81 5.63
C ALA A 158 16.57 -2.54 6.00
N PRO A 159 17.45 -3.57 5.98
CA PRO A 159 18.83 -3.44 6.44
C PRO A 159 19.73 -2.57 5.55
N TRP A 160 19.30 -2.26 4.33
CA TRP A 160 19.99 -1.34 3.40
C TRP A 160 19.51 0.11 3.51
N VAL A 161 18.53 0.40 4.38
CA VAL A 161 18.06 1.77 4.64
C VAL A 161 19.12 2.50 5.46
N THR A 162 19.61 3.60 4.94
CA THR A 162 20.62 4.46 5.55
C THR A 162 20.05 5.78 6.06
N GLY A 163 18.86 6.17 5.60
CA GLY A 163 18.15 7.36 6.04
C GLY A 163 16.66 7.12 6.18
N VAL A 164 16.07 7.69 7.22
CA VAL A 164 14.62 7.67 7.46
C VAL A 164 14.17 9.09 7.72
N GLY A 165 13.11 9.50 7.04
CA GLY A 165 12.48 10.79 7.27
C GLY A 165 10.96 10.69 7.29
N LEU A 166 10.32 11.60 8.00
CA LEU A 166 8.87 11.75 8.04
C LEU A 166 8.45 12.90 7.12
N ARG A 167 7.39 12.67 6.34
CA ARG A 167 6.82 13.68 5.45
C ARG A 167 5.30 13.67 5.57
N ASP A 168 4.71 14.85 5.71
CA ASP A 168 3.27 15.05 5.53
C ASP A 168 2.99 15.31 4.04
N LEU A 169 2.23 14.42 3.40
CA LEU A 169 1.90 14.53 1.98
C LEU A 169 1.05 15.77 1.69
N LEU A 170 0.27 16.26 2.67
CA LEU A 170 -0.55 17.47 2.49
C LEU A 170 0.27 18.75 2.53
N LYS A 171 1.57 18.66 2.84
CA LYS A 171 2.50 19.78 2.91
C LYS A 171 3.72 19.54 2.01
N PRO A 172 3.52 19.54 0.67
CA PRO A 172 4.55 19.09 -0.26
C PRO A 172 5.82 19.96 -0.24
N GLY A 173 5.70 21.24 0.14
CA GLY A 173 6.82 22.17 0.26
C GLY A 173 7.58 22.10 1.59
N GLU A 174 7.07 21.38 2.59
CA GLU A 174 7.82 21.20 3.84
C GLU A 174 8.98 20.21 3.63
N ALA A 175 10.09 20.48 4.31
CA ALA A 175 11.25 19.59 4.32
C ALA A 175 10.91 18.29 5.05
N THR A 176 11.51 17.18 4.60
CA THR A 176 11.38 15.90 5.27
C THR A 176 12.04 15.97 6.65
N ALA A 177 11.31 15.67 7.72
CA ALA A 177 11.85 15.66 9.08
C ALA A 177 12.68 14.40 9.31
N ALA A 178 13.97 14.53 9.58
CA ALA A 178 14.84 13.39 9.81
C ALA A 178 14.43 12.60 11.06
N LEU A 179 14.33 11.28 10.93
CA LEU A 179 14.09 10.37 12.03
C LEU A 179 15.38 9.57 12.29
N LYS A 180 15.65 9.28 13.56
CA LYS A 180 16.78 8.45 13.96
C LYS A 180 16.27 7.06 14.37
N PRO A 181 16.40 6.03 13.51
CA PRO A 181 16.09 4.66 13.91
C PRO A 181 17.00 4.20 15.04
N GLY A 182 16.49 3.28 15.85
CA GLY A 182 17.29 2.51 16.79
C GLY A 182 18.31 1.62 16.07
N ARG A 183 19.22 1.00 16.84
CA ARG A 183 20.27 0.13 16.30
C ARG A 183 19.73 -1.04 15.47
N ASP A 184 18.54 -1.51 15.80
CA ASP A 184 17.85 -2.59 15.11
C ASP A 184 17.08 -2.15 13.84
N GLY A 185 17.15 -0.87 13.47
CA GLY A 185 16.38 -0.30 12.36
C GLY A 185 14.92 -0.01 12.71
N VAL A 186 14.58 0.01 14.00
CA VAL A 186 13.24 0.37 14.48
C VAL A 186 13.08 1.89 14.51
N THR A 187 12.06 2.43 13.88
CA THR A 187 11.79 3.88 13.90
C THR A 187 11.36 4.35 15.31
N PRO A 188 11.54 5.64 15.65
CA PRO A 188 10.73 6.24 16.70
C PRO A 188 9.23 6.11 16.35
N PRO A 189 8.31 6.27 17.31
CA PRO A 189 6.89 6.37 17.00
C PRO A 189 6.66 7.53 16.04
N VAL A 190 5.88 7.28 14.98
CA VAL A 190 5.44 8.31 14.04
C VAL A 190 3.93 8.35 14.03
N ALA A 191 3.34 9.54 13.94
CA ALA A 191 1.89 9.67 13.88
C ALA A 191 1.34 8.92 12.66
N SER A 192 0.33 8.07 12.88
CA SER A 192 -0.36 7.31 11.85
C SER A 192 -0.91 8.24 10.77
N PRO A 193 -1.08 7.77 9.51
CA PRO A 193 -1.69 8.61 8.49
C PRO A 193 -3.15 8.89 8.84
N ALA A 194 -3.59 10.15 8.72
CA ALA A 194 -4.90 10.64 9.17
C ALA A 194 -5.22 10.26 10.64
N PRO A 195 -4.40 10.69 11.63
CA PRO A 195 -4.46 10.19 13.00
C PRO A 195 -5.76 10.59 13.73
N ALA A 196 -6.41 11.67 13.32
CA ALA A 196 -7.65 12.18 13.89
C ALA A 196 -8.92 11.71 13.14
N GLY A 197 -8.79 10.81 12.16
CA GLY A 197 -9.90 10.34 11.33
C GLY A 197 -10.37 11.34 10.27
N ASN A 198 -9.94 12.61 10.35
CA ASN A 198 -10.01 13.59 9.27
C ASN A 198 -8.68 13.64 8.51
N CYS A 199 -8.71 14.02 7.24
CA CYS A 199 -7.50 14.14 6.41
C CYS A 199 -6.90 15.55 6.51
N THR A 200 -6.45 15.92 7.70
CA THR A 200 -5.70 17.17 7.94
C THR A 200 -4.19 16.99 7.84
N ALA A 201 -3.72 15.73 7.89
CA ALA A 201 -2.34 15.33 7.64
C ALA A 201 -2.31 13.89 7.11
N TRP A 202 -1.35 13.59 6.23
CA TRP A 202 -1.09 12.22 5.79
C TRP A 202 0.42 11.93 5.86
N ASN A 203 0.83 11.25 6.93
CA ASN A 203 2.24 10.95 7.14
C ASN A 203 2.72 9.75 6.29
N ALA A 204 3.88 9.92 5.68
CA ALA A 204 4.62 8.91 4.96
C ALA A 204 6.09 8.92 5.39
N LEU A 205 6.75 7.76 5.31
CA LEU A 205 8.19 7.65 5.53
C LEU A 205 8.93 7.80 4.20
N ALA A 206 9.92 8.68 4.16
CA ALA A 206 10.93 8.71 3.13
C ALA A 206 12.11 7.81 3.57
N LEU A 207 12.32 6.70 2.87
CA LEU A 207 13.35 5.71 3.16
C LEU A 207 14.46 5.79 2.12
N THR A 208 15.62 6.29 2.52
CA THR A 208 16.80 6.39 1.67
C THR A 208 17.66 5.14 1.83
N GLY A 209 17.99 4.49 0.71
CA GLY A 209 18.81 3.29 0.69
C GLY A 209 18.88 2.65 -0.70
N GLY A 210 19.95 1.90 -0.97
CA GLY A 210 20.13 1.21 -2.26
C GLY A 210 20.11 2.15 -3.47
N GLY A 211 20.62 3.38 -3.33
CA GLY A 211 20.71 4.37 -4.40
C GLY A 211 19.45 5.20 -4.67
N ALA A 212 18.36 5.00 -3.92
CA ALA A 212 17.11 5.73 -4.11
C ALA A 212 16.47 6.14 -2.78
N THR A 213 15.50 7.06 -2.83
CA THR A 213 14.64 7.42 -1.71
C THR A 213 13.21 7.03 -2.05
N ARG A 214 12.65 6.07 -1.31
CA ARG A 214 11.31 5.54 -1.53
C ARG A 214 10.36 6.12 -0.51
N LEU A 215 9.22 6.62 -0.96
CA LEU A 215 8.15 7.08 -0.10
C LEU A 215 7.23 5.90 0.21
N VAL A 216 6.96 5.63 1.49
CA VAL A 216 6.07 4.54 1.92
C VAL A 216 5.05 5.03 2.94
N THR A 217 3.88 4.43 2.98
CA THR A 217 2.82 4.81 3.93
C THR A 217 2.12 3.58 4.51
N ASP A 218 1.51 3.78 5.67
CA ASP A 218 0.70 2.75 6.32
C ASP A 218 -0.72 2.75 5.76
N LEU A 219 -1.10 1.63 5.14
CA LEU A 219 -2.45 1.37 4.67
C LEU A 219 -3.16 0.27 5.47
N GLY A 220 -2.72 -0.01 6.69
CA GLY A 220 -3.35 -0.96 7.61
C GLY A 220 -2.81 -2.40 7.51
N GLU A 221 -1.83 -2.66 6.66
CA GLU A 221 -1.18 -3.96 6.49
C GLU A 221 0.13 -4.04 7.28
N VAL A 222 0.69 -5.23 7.52
CA VAL A 222 2.04 -5.33 8.13
C VAL A 222 3.10 -4.75 7.20
N THR A 223 2.97 -4.91 5.89
CA THR A 223 3.86 -4.28 4.91
C THR A 223 3.46 -2.82 4.65
N ALA A 224 4.42 -1.90 4.68
CA ALA A 224 4.16 -0.53 4.22
C ALA A 224 4.00 -0.49 2.69
N ALA A 225 3.08 0.34 2.19
CA ALA A 225 2.84 0.48 0.76
C ALA A 225 3.76 1.57 0.16
N ARG A 226 4.42 1.27 -0.96
CA ARG A 226 5.24 2.25 -1.71
C ARG A 226 4.34 3.24 -2.46
N LEU A 227 4.67 4.52 -2.39
CA LEU A 227 4.05 5.56 -3.20
C LEU A 227 4.96 5.92 -4.37
N THR A 228 4.41 5.89 -5.59
CA THR A 228 5.13 6.21 -6.82
C THR A 228 4.39 7.27 -7.63
N SER A 229 5.06 7.80 -8.64
CA SER A 229 4.51 8.74 -9.62
C SER A 229 4.87 8.28 -11.03
N GLY A 230 4.11 8.74 -12.03
CA GLY A 230 4.47 8.59 -13.44
C GLY A 230 3.50 7.72 -14.23
N ALA A 231 3.77 7.62 -15.53
CA ALA A 231 2.94 6.85 -16.45
C ALA A 231 3.01 5.34 -16.14
N PRO A 232 1.96 4.57 -16.45
CA PRO A 232 1.96 3.14 -16.15
C PRO A 232 3.09 2.41 -16.90
N GLY A 233 3.87 1.61 -16.18
CA GLY A 233 5.08 0.94 -16.68
C GLY A 233 6.34 1.80 -16.70
N ALA A 234 6.24 3.06 -16.28
CA ALA A 234 7.35 4.00 -16.14
C ALA A 234 7.26 4.74 -14.79
N GLU A 235 6.82 4.03 -13.76
CA GLU A 235 6.69 4.54 -12.40
C GLU A 235 8.06 4.87 -11.82
N ARG A 236 8.13 5.92 -11.00
CA ARG A 236 9.33 6.39 -10.34
C ARG A 236 9.06 6.79 -8.89
N ASP A 237 10.15 6.93 -8.14
CA ASP A 237 10.10 7.38 -6.76
C ASP A 237 9.68 8.84 -6.65
N VAL A 238 8.78 9.12 -5.69
CA VAL A 238 8.28 10.47 -5.40
C VAL A 238 9.37 11.26 -4.69
N THR A 239 10.14 12.02 -5.47
CA THR A 239 11.29 12.79 -4.98
C THR A 239 11.24 14.25 -5.41
N GLU A 240 10.50 14.58 -6.47
CA GLU A 240 10.41 15.93 -7.01
C GLU A 240 9.19 16.70 -6.47
N GLY A 241 9.31 18.03 -6.43
CA GLY A 241 8.25 18.91 -5.93
C GLY A 241 6.93 18.81 -6.70
N ALA A 242 6.97 18.51 -8.00
CA ALA A 242 5.77 18.31 -8.82
C ALA A 242 4.97 17.07 -8.39
N GLU A 243 5.66 15.98 -8.09
CA GLU A 243 5.07 14.69 -7.70
C GLU A 243 4.50 14.76 -6.29
N LEU A 244 5.23 15.41 -5.39
CA LEU A 244 4.75 15.77 -4.06
C LEU A 244 3.51 16.68 -4.16
N GLY A 245 3.54 17.63 -5.08
CA GLY A 245 2.40 18.50 -5.41
C GLY A 245 1.17 17.69 -5.80
N ASP A 246 1.29 16.73 -6.71
CA ASP A 246 0.18 15.85 -7.10
C ASP A 246 -0.32 15.03 -5.90
N TRP A 247 0.57 14.36 -5.16
CA TRP A 247 0.22 13.58 -3.97
C TRP A 247 -0.52 14.41 -2.91
N SER A 248 -0.15 15.67 -2.71
CA SER A 248 -0.85 16.56 -1.76
C SER A 248 -2.34 16.76 -2.06
N ARG A 249 -2.74 16.58 -3.32
CA ARG A 249 -4.13 16.77 -3.78
C ARG A 249 -4.96 15.51 -3.68
N ILE A 250 -4.32 14.34 -3.58
CA ILE A 250 -4.97 13.02 -3.65
C ILE A 250 -4.73 12.15 -2.42
N ALA A 251 -3.81 12.51 -1.52
CA ALA A 251 -3.49 11.70 -0.34
C ALA A 251 -4.71 11.40 0.53
N CYS A 252 -5.70 12.30 0.56
CA CYS A 252 -6.95 12.09 1.29
C CYS A 252 -7.89 11.03 0.70
N LEU A 253 -7.57 10.48 -0.48
CA LEU A 253 -8.28 9.35 -1.08
C LEU A 253 -7.66 7.99 -0.71
N LEU A 254 -6.45 7.98 -0.13
CA LEU A 254 -5.78 6.74 0.31
C LEU A 254 -6.56 5.92 1.36
N PRO A 255 -7.43 6.47 2.23
CA PRO A 255 -8.28 5.65 3.10
C PRO A 255 -9.10 4.59 2.35
N SER A 256 -9.52 4.86 1.11
CA SER A 256 -10.40 3.95 0.36
C SER A 256 -9.69 2.71 -0.17
N VAL A 257 -8.37 2.60 -0.01
CA VAL A 257 -7.57 1.43 -0.40
C VAL A 257 -6.88 0.77 0.80
N ARG A 258 -7.23 1.17 2.03
CA ARG A 258 -6.70 0.56 3.25
C ARG A 258 -7.19 -0.88 3.45
N SER A 259 -6.35 -1.69 4.06
CA SER A 259 -6.64 -3.08 4.46
C SER A 259 -7.02 -4.00 3.28
N HIS A 260 -6.44 -3.73 2.11
CA HIS A 260 -6.65 -4.50 0.89
C HIS A 260 -5.36 -5.15 0.37
N GLY A 261 -4.34 -5.32 1.22
CA GLY A 261 -3.07 -5.93 0.77
C GLY A 261 -2.30 -5.12 -0.26
N VAL A 262 -2.39 -3.79 -0.18
CA VAL A 262 -1.74 -2.88 -1.12
C VAL A 262 -0.22 -2.90 -0.92
N ARG A 263 0.51 -3.24 -1.97
CA ARG A 263 1.98 -3.19 -2.01
C ARG A 263 2.52 -1.86 -2.53
N SER A 264 1.78 -1.21 -3.43
CA SER A 264 2.14 0.09 -3.99
C SER A 264 0.94 0.87 -4.48
N VAL A 265 1.04 2.20 -4.46
CA VAL A 265 0.08 3.10 -5.08
C VAL A 265 0.81 4.05 -6.01
N ASN A 266 0.48 4.01 -7.30
CA ASN A 266 1.02 4.92 -8.30
C ASN A 266 0.06 6.08 -8.55
N ALA A 267 0.58 7.31 -8.68
CA ALA A 267 -0.16 8.48 -9.12
C ALA A 267 0.27 8.94 -10.52
N TRP A 268 -0.67 9.00 -11.45
CA TRP A 268 -0.42 9.38 -12.84
C TRP A 268 -1.31 10.55 -13.28
N THR A 269 -0.70 11.71 -13.53
CA THR A 269 -1.37 12.80 -14.24
C THR A 269 -1.50 12.46 -15.72
N TYR A 270 -2.70 12.08 -16.16
CA TYR A 270 -2.93 11.57 -17.52
C TYR A 270 -3.47 12.63 -18.50
N ALA A 271 -4.04 13.74 -17.99
CA ALA A 271 -4.48 14.85 -18.83
C ALA A 271 -4.51 16.19 -18.07
N LYS A 272 -4.30 17.28 -18.81
CA LYS A 272 -4.63 18.65 -18.39
C LYS A 272 -5.69 19.21 -19.32
N GLN A 273 -6.74 19.79 -18.77
CA GLN A 273 -7.91 20.26 -19.51
C GLN A 273 -8.19 21.74 -19.25
N PRO A 274 -8.03 22.61 -20.26
CA PRO A 274 -8.60 23.96 -20.21
C PRO A 274 -10.10 23.89 -19.98
N LEU A 275 -10.60 24.62 -18.99
CA LEU A 275 -12.00 24.67 -18.65
C LEU A 275 -12.74 25.70 -19.52
N PRO A 276 -14.03 25.48 -19.80
CA PRO A 276 -14.88 26.48 -20.44
C PRO A 276 -14.81 27.84 -19.75
N GLU A 277 -15.15 28.90 -20.49
CA GLU A 277 -15.27 30.26 -19.95
C GLU A 277 -13.95 30.84 -19.40
N GLY A 278 -12.81 30.22 -19.71
CA GLY A 278 -11.51 30.68 -19.22
C GLY A 278 -11.30 30.39 -17.73
N ASP A 279 -12.03 29.43 -17.16
CA ASP A 279 -11.99 29.10 -15.73
C ASP A 279 -10.72 28.37 -15.26
N GLY A 280 -9.65 28.43 -16.04
CA GLY A 280 -8.34 27.84 -15.75
C GLY A 280 -8.14 26.47 -16.38
N THR A 281 -7.18 25.71 -15.88
CA THR A 281 -6.82 24.38 -16.38
C THR A 281 -6.95 23.35 -15.27
N ALA A 282 -7.88 22.41 -15.42
CA ALA A 282 -8.01 21.27 -14.52
C ALA A 282 -6.94 20.21 -14.80
N THR A 283 -6.62 19.44 -13.78
CA THR A 283 -5.74 18.27 -13.88
C THR A 283 -6.54 17.01 -13.67
N TRP A 284 -6.31 16.01 -14.50
CA TRP A 284 -6.87 14.68 -14.35
C TRP A 284 -5.77 13.70 -13.92
N LEU A 285 -6.00 13.02 -12.81
CA LEU A 285 -5.10 12.05 -12.24
C LEU A 285 -5.73 10.66 -12.24
N CYS A 286 -4.90 9.63 -12.27
CA CYS A 286 -5.30 8.29 -11.93
C CYS A 286 -4.40 7.74 -10.85
N THR A 287 -5.01 7.16 -9.80
CA THR A 287 -4.28 6.38 -8.82
C THR A 287 -4.56 4.91 -8.99
N ARG A 288 -3.51 4.09 -9.02
CA ARG A 288 -3.61 2.63 -9.06
C ARG A 288 -2.95 2.03 -7.83
N ALA A 289 -3.76 1.44 -6.96
CA ALA A 289 -3.30 0.65 -5.82
C ALA A 289 -3.14 -0.80 -6.24
N GLU A 290 -1.89 -1.23 -6.39
CA GLU A 290 -1.50 -2.60 -6.67
C GLU A 290 -1.47 -3.43 -5.39
N THR A 291 -2.11 -4.59 -5.44
CA THR A 291 -2.18 -5.55 -4.35
C THR A 291 -1.11 -6.63 -4.48
N TRP A 292 -0.78 -7.30 -3.38
CA TRP A 292 0.04 -8.51 -3.41
C TRP A 292 -0.65 -9.67 -4.16
N ALA A 293 -1.98 -9.71 -4.17
CA ALA A 293 -2.74 -10.71 -4.93
C ALA A 293 -2.66 -10.50 -6.45
N GLY A 294 -2.53 -9.24 -6.89
CA GLY A 294 -2.37 -8.86 -8.30
C GLY A 294 -3.65 -8.91 -9.15
N THR A 295 -4.79 -9.30 -8.56
CA THR A 295 -6.09 -9.38 -9.25
C THR A 295 -7.18 -8.50 -8.62
N GLU A 296 -6.91 -7.92 -7.44
CA GLU A 296 -7.87 -7.11 -6.67
C GLU A 296 -7.45 -5.64 -6.59
N ASP A 297 -6.73 -5.20 -7.61
CA ASP A 297 -6.19 -3.84 -7.66
C ASP A 297 -7.30 -2.80 -7.74
N ARG A 298 -7.05 -1.64 -7.13
CA ARG A 298 -8.03 -0.56 -7.01
C ARG A 298 -7.57 0.63 -7.81
N VAL A 299 -8.41 1.05 -8.74
CA VAL A 299 -8.12 2.16 -9.65
C VAL A 299 -9.11 3.28 -9.38
N GLN A 300 -8.62 4.52 -9.36
CA GLN A 300 -9.46 5.69 -9.23
C GLN A 300 -8.99 6.75 -10.21
N ALA A 301 -9.93 7.38 -10.92
CA ALA A 301 -9.67 8.58 -11.69
C ALA A 301 -10.16 9.79 -10.89
N GLN A 302 -9.37 10.84 -10.87
CA GLN A 302 -9.64 12.07 -10.12
C GLN A 302 -9.65 13.30 -11.02
N PHE A 303 -10.49 14.26 -10.65
CA PHE A 303 -10.57 15.58 -11.25
C PHE A 303 -10.13 16.64 -10.23
N LEU A 304 -9.06 17.35 -10.53
CA LEU A 304 -8.58 18.49 -9.76
C LEU A 304 -8.96 19.78 -10.49
N ALA A 305 -9.99 20.46 -9.99
CA ALA A 305 -10.39 21.76 -10.50
C ALA A 305 -9.31 22.84 -10.21
N PRO A 306 -9.20 23.89 -11.04
CA PRO A 306 -8.29 25.00 -10.80
C PRO A 306 -8.49 25.63 -9.42
N GLY A 307 -7.42 25.72 -8.63
CA GLY A 307 -7.45 26.30 -7.28
C GLY A 307 -8.12 25.43 -6.21
N ALA A 308 -8.65 24.24 -6.54
CA ALA A 308 -9.21 23.34 -5.56
C ALA A 308 -8.11 22.77 -4.64
N PRO A 309 -8.37 22.63 -3.33
CA PRO A 309 -7.39 22.11 -2.40
C PRO A 309 -7.13 20.61 -2.58
N LEU A 310 -8.16 19.86 -2.96
CA LEU A 310 -8.15 18.41 -3.14
C LEU A 310 -8.82 18.03 -4.47
N ALA A 311 -8.42 16.91 -5.03
CA ALA A 311 -9.06 16.33 -6.20
C ALA A 311 -10.34 15.59 -5.82
N ALA A 312 -11.38 15.71 -6.64
CA ALA A 312 -12.60 14.95 -6.50
C ALA A 312 -12.47 13.59 -7.19
N GLN A 313 -13.03 12.52 -6.61
CA GLN A 313 -13.11 11.23 -7.28
C GLN A 313 -14.13 11.31 -8.43
N ALA A 314 -13.68 11.05 -9.65
CA ALA A 314 -14.50 11.07 -10.86
C ALA A 314 -15.01 9.68 -11.23
N ALA A 315 -14.18 8.65 -11.03
CA ALA A 315 -14.53 7.25 -11.26
C ALA A 315 -13.65 6.32 -10.41
N LYS A 316 -14.10 5.09 -10.21
CA LYS A 316 -13.34 4.04 -9.54
C LYS A 316 -13.66 2.67 -10.15
N ALA A 317 -12.72 1.75 -10.02
CA ALA A 317 -12.87 0.35 -10.43
C ALA A 317 -12.07 -0.55 -9.49
N GLU A 318 -12.52 -1.80 -9.32
CA GLU A 318 -11.80 -2.86 -8.60
C GLU A 318 -11.50 -4.02 -9.55
N GLY A 319 -10.33 -4.64 -9.43
CA GLY A 319 -9.89 -5.72 -10.32
C GLY A 319 -9.64 -5.28 -11.78
N SER A 320 -9.45 -3.98 -12.00
CA SER A 320 -9.28 -3.42 -13.35
C SER A 320 -7.79 -3.30 -13.75
N PRO A 321 -7.44 -3.59 -15.02
CA PRO A 321 -6.08 -3.36 -15.52
C PRO A 321 -5.78 -1.88 -15.81
N ALA A 322 -6.80 -1.01 -15.79
CA ALA A 322 -6.69 0.40 -16.13
C ALA A 322 -5.62 1.13 -15.28
N CYS A 323 -5.01 2.15 -15.87
CA CYS A 323 -3.87 2.89 -15.30
C CYS A 323 -2.68 2.00 -14.88
N GLY A 324 -2.61 0.77 -15.37
CA GLY A 324 -1.54 -0.18 -15.11
C GLY A 324 -0.77 -0.50 -16.38
N ALA A 325 0.39 -1.15 -16.26
CA ALA A 325 1.24 -1.49 -17.41
C ALA A 325 0.52 -2.35 -18.48
N ARG A 326 -0.50 -3.12 -18.08
CA ARG A 326 -1.32 -3.95 -18.99
C ARG A 326 -2.37 -3.15 -19.75
N GLU A 327 -2.91 -2.11 -19.14
CA GLU A 327 -3.86 -1.21 -19.77
C GLU A 327 -3.51 0.23 -19.36
N PRO A 328 -2.52 0.86 -20.03
CA PRO A 328 -1.98 2.16 -19.64
C PRO A 328 -2.89 3.31 -20.10
N ARG A 329 -4.22 3.13 -19.97
CA ARG A 329 -5.24 4.07 -20.41
C ARG A 329 -6.34 4.23 -19.36
N VAL A 330 -7.01 5.37 -19.40
CA VAL A 330 -8.14 5.70 -18.54
C VAL A 330 -8.99 6.78 -19.18
N LEU A 331 -10.30 6.71 -18.95
CA LEU A 331 -11.28 7.74 -19.30
C LEU A 331 -12.19 7.96 -18.09
N ALA A 332 -12.37 9.21 -17.71
CA ALA A 332 -13.30 9.61 -16.65
C ALA A 332 -13.98 10.94 -17.00
N GLY A 333 -15.08 11.23 -16.32
CA GLY A 333 -15.81 12.47 -16.48
C GLY A 333 -16.47 12.92 -15.19
N VAL A 334 -16.77 14.22 -15.13
CA VAL A 334 -17.47 14.87 -14.02
C VAL A 334 -18.53 15.83 -14.57
N LEU A 335 -19.57 16.06 -13.78
CA LEU A 335 -20.45 17.22 -13.96
C LEU A 335 -19.86 18.37 -13.15
N TRP A 336 -19.51 19.46 -13.83
CA TRP A 336 -18.81 20.61 -13.24
C TRP A 336 -19.57 21.90 -13.52
N LYS A 337 -19.57 22.80 -12.54
CA LYS A 337 -20.20 24.13 -12.64
C LYS A 337 -19.13 25.20 -12.79
N SER A 338 -19.27 26.03 -13.82
CA SER A 338 -18.40 27.18 -14.04
C SER A 338 -18.61 28.26 -12.99
N LYS A 339 -17.68 29.21 -12.91
CA LYS A 339 -17.80 30.40 -12.06
C LYS A 339 -18.98 31.27 -12.48
N ALA A 340 -19.34 31.29 -13.76
CA ALA A 340 -20.54 31.98 -14.25
C ALA A 340 -21.84 31.18 -14.00
N GLY A 341 -21.75 30.02 -13.34
CA GLY A 341 -22.88 29.21 -12.93
C GLY A 341 -23.43 28.26 -13.99
N GLN A 342 -22.73 28.08 -15.11
CA GLN A 342 -23.13 27.16 -16.18
C GLN A 342 -22.63 25.74 -15.90
N TRP A 343 -23.47 24.75 -16.18
CA TRP A 343 -23.12 23.34 -15.99
C TRP A 343 -22.53 22.73 -17.26
N TYR A 344 -21.50 21.92 -17.08
CA TYR A 344 -20.78 21.21 -18.13
C TYR A 344 -20.51 19.77 -17.73
N VAL A 345 -20.69 18.84 -18.68
CA VAL A 345 -20.00 17.57 -18.62
C VAL A 345 -18.57 17.80 -19.10
N LEU A 346 -17.61 17.54 -18.23
CA LEU A 346 -16.20 17.49 -18.55
C LEU A 346 -15.76 16.03 -18.58
N ALA A 347 -14.98 15.64 -19.59
CA ALA A 347 -14.34 14.34 -19.63
C ALA A 347 -12.92 14.45 -20.19
N ALA A 348 -12.05 13.59 -19.69
CA ALA A 348 -10.72 13.41 -20.24
C ALA A 348 -10.32 11.94 -20.27
N GLY A 349 -9.72 11.56 -21.40
CA GLY A 349 -8.99 10.33 -21.56
C GLY A 349 -7.48 10.56 -21.52
N SER A 350 -6.71 9.51 -21.28
CA SER A 350 -5.27 9.50 -21.48
C SER A 350 -4.90 9.73 -22.97
N ALA A 351 -3.61 9.92 -23.26
CA ALA A 351 -3.14 10.31 -24.60
C ALA A 351 -3.51 9.33 -25.74
N GLN A 352 -3.88 8.09 -25.41
CA GLN A 352 -4.31 7.08 -26.37
C GLN A 352 -5.71 7.32 -26.95
N PHE A 353 -6.52 8.21 -26.36
CA PHE A 353 -7.85 8.52 -26.87
C PHE A 353 -7.78 9.55 -28.01
N ALA A 354 -8.34 9.20 -29.17
CA ALA A 354 -8.39 10.04 -30.36
C ALA A 354 -9.69 10.85 -30.45
N SER A 355 -10.78 10.39 -29.84
CA SER A 355 -12.01 11.18 -29.70
C SER A 355 -12.82 10.71 -28.50
N LEU A 356 -13.63 11.63 -27.96
CA LEU A 356 -14.58 11.37 -26.89
C LEU A 356 -16.00 11.77 -27.33
N SER A 357 -17.00 11.08 -26.80
CA SER A 357 -18.41 11.40 -26.99
C SER A 357 -19.19 11.26 -25.70
N VAL A 358 -20.23 12.07 -25.56
CA VAL A 358 -21.18 12.06 -24.46
C VAL A 358 -22.60 11.96 -25.00
N SER A 359 -23.43 11.16 -24.35
CA SER A 359 -24.87 11.04 -24.65
C SER A 359 -25.70 10.80 -23.40
N GLY A 360 -26.99 11.09 -23.45
CA GLY A 360 -27.94 10.88 -22.34
C GLY A 360 -28.14 12.12 -21.48
N GLY A 361 -29.14 12.10 -20.60
CA GLY A 361 -29.39 13.21 -19.65
C GLY A 361 -29.67 14.58 -20.30
N GLY A 362 -30.19 14.61 -21.53
CA GLY A 362 -30.38 15.84 -22.31
C GLY A 362 -29.10 16.40 -22.95
N VAL A 363 -28.01 15.63 -22.92
CA VAL A 363 -26.71 16.00 -23.48
C VAL A 363 -26.39 15.09 -24.66
N ASN A 364 -25.89 15.67 -25.75
CA ASN A 364 -25.28 14.95 -26.85
C ASN A 364 -24.13 15.79 -27.40
N GLY A 365 -22.95 15.18 -27.53
CA GLY A 365 -21.79 15.90 -28.06
C GLY A 365 -20.59 14.98 -28.28
N SER A 366 -19.66 15.46 -29.08
CA SER A 366 -18.39 14.79 -29.33
C SER A 366 -17.27 15.81 -29.48
N ALA A 367 -16.05 15.35 -29.25
CA ALA A 367 -14.84 16.14 -29.42
C ALA A 367 -13.75 15.27 -30.06
N ASN A 368 -13.02 15.87 -31.00
CA ASN A 368 -11.77 15.30 -31.48
C ASN A 368 -10.68 15.53 -30.42
N GLY A 369 -9.89 14.50 -30.14
CA GLY A 369 -8.90 14.46 -29.06
C GLY A 369 -9.41 13.79 -27.78
N ASN A 370 -8.57 13.83 -26.76
CA ASN A 370 -8.79 13.13 -25.48
C ASN A 370 -9.48 13.98 -24.41
N ARG A 371 -10.18 15.06 -24.80
CA ARG A 371 -10.85 15.98 -23.87
C ARG A 371 -12.21 16.41 -24.43
N LEU A 372 -13.19 16.51 -23.56
CA LEU A 372 -14.55 16.89 -23.91
C LEU A 372 -15.11 17.85 -22.86
N ALA A 373 -15.79 18.89 -23.33
CA ALA A 373 -16.54 19.83 -22.51
C ALA A 373 -17.84 20.18 -23.25
N VAL A 374 -18.98 19.77 -22.70
CA VAL A 374 -20.30 19.98 -23.32
C VAL A 374 -21.24 20.56 -22.28
N LYS A 375 -21.97 21.63 -22.65
CA LYS A 375 -22.98 22.21 -21.76
C LYS A 375 -24.01 21.14 -21.39
N ALA A 376 -24.42 21.14 -20.13
CA ALA A 376 -25.33 20.14 -19.61
C ALA A 376 -26.35 20.77 -18.66
N PRO A 377 -27.54 20.17 -18.51
CA PRO A 377 -28.43 20.48 -17.40
C PRO A 377 -27.78 20.16 -16.04
N GLU A 378 -28.23 20.84 -14.99
CA GLU A 378 -27.89 20.46 -13.61
C GLU A 378 -28.33 19.01 -13.33
N GLY A 379 -27.48 18.23 -12.67
CA GLY A 379 -27.77 16.84 -12.32
C GLY A 379 -27.78 15.84 -13.48
N ALA A 380 -27.35 16.24 -14.69
CA ALA A 380 -27.36 15.37 -15.87
C ALA A 380 -26.59 14.05 -15.63
N GLN A 381 -27.26 12.93 -15.91
CA GLN A 381 -26.67 11.60 -15.91
C GLN A 381 -26.35 11.22 -17.35
N VAL A 382 -25.06 11.01 -17.64
CA VAL A 382 -24.57 10.83 -19.00
C VAL A 382 -23.75 9.57 -19.15
N GLU A 383 -23.73 9.05 -20.37
CA GLU A 383 -22.81 8.02 -20.80
C GLU A 383 -21.67 8.65 -21.57
N LEU A 384 -20.45 8.26 -21.22
CA LEU A 384 -19.23 8.66 -21.91
C LEU A 384 -18.66 7.46 -22.66
N ALA A 385 -18.16 7.72 -23.85
CA ALA A 385 -17.43 6.76 -24.66
C ALA A 385 -16.22 7.42 -25.28
N GLY A 386 -15.19 6.62 -25.54
CA GLY A 386 -14.00 7.07 -26.25
C GLY A 386 -13.64 6.14 -27.40
N LYS A 387 -12.91 6.69 -28.37
CA LYS A 387 -12.26 5.94 -29.44
C LYS A 387 -10.76 6.12 -29.31
N LEU A 388 -10.02 5.02 -29.34
CA LEU A 388 -8.56 5.02 -29.30
C LEU A 388 -7.97 5.39 -30.66
N THR A 389 -6.67 5.69 -30.70
CA THR A 389 -5.93 6.02 -31.93
C THR A 389 -5.92 4.90 -32.98
N ASP A 390 -6.05 3.63 -32.56
CA ASP A 390 -6.21 2.47 -33.44
C ASP A 390 -7.66 2.27 -33.93
N GLY A 391 -8.60 3.10 -33.45
CA GLY A 391 -10.00 3.05 -33.78
C GLY A 391 -10.87 2.17 -32.88
N THR A 392 -10.27 1.46 -31.93
CA THR A 392 -10.98 0.63 -30.95
C THR A 392 -11.83 1.50 -30.02
N LYS A 393 -13.04 1.05 -29.67
CA LYS A 393 -13.87 1.72 -28.67
C LYS A 393 -13.36 1.37 -27.26
N ALA A 394 -13.28 2.36 -26.39
CA ALA A 394 -12.92 2.20 -24.99
C ALA A 394 -13.91 2.96 -24.10
N GLY A 395 -14.28 2.32 -22.97
CA GLY A 395 -15.24 2.86 -22.02
C GLY A 395 -14.61 3.72 -20.93
N VAL A 396 -15.47 4.32 -20.11
CA VAL A 396 -15.10 4.96 -18.85
C VAL A 396 -14.59 3.90 -17.87
N LEU A 397 -13.70 4.30 -16.97
CA LEU A 397 -13.33 3.52 -15.79
C LEU A 397 -14.60 3.15 -14.98
N ARG A 398 -14.82 1.85 -14.76
CA ARG A 398 -15.93 1.29 -13.97
C ARG A 398 -15.51 0.00 -13.29
#